data_AF-A0AA92UZ13-F1
#
_entry.id   AF-A0AA92UZ13-F1
#
_cell.length_a   1.000
_cell.length_b   1.000
_cell.length_c   1.000
_cell.angle_alpha   90.00
_cell.angle_beta   90.00
_cell.angle_gamma   90.00
#
_symmetry.space_group_name_H-M   'P 1'
#
loop_
_entity.id
_entity.type
_entity.pdbx_description
1 polymer ?
#
loop_
_entity_poly.entity_id
_entity_poly.type
_entity_poly.pdbx_seq_one_letter_code
_entity_poly.pdbx_strand_id
1 'polypeptide(L)' 'MQKQQDERKKNIIAMFADFRAKAPAETSDSRIMLAVSQRVGCTQQNVRVILIKAGLITPKKRRAAVRK' A
#
# COMPACT_ATOMS: atom_id res chain seq x y z
N MET A 1 -12.06 -6.11 19.33
CA MET A 1 -11.71 -5.13 18.28
C MET A 1 -10.43 -5.46 17.48
N GLN A 2 -9.59 -6.41 17.90
CA GLN A 2 -8.37 -6.81 17.15
C GLN A 2 -8.68 -7.53 15.82
N LYS A 3 -9.59 -8.51 15.86
CA LYS A 3 -9.89 -9.43 14.73
C LYS A 3 -10.32 -8.70 13.44
N GLN A 4 -11.20 -7.70 13.55
CA GLN A 4 -11.62 -6.89 12.38
C GLN A 4 -10.47 -6.08 11.77
N GLN A 5 -9.53 -5.59 12.58
CA GLN A 5 -8.38 -4.84 12.05
C GLN A 5 -7.43 -5.76 11.27
N ASP A 6 -7.24 -7.00 11.73
CA ASP A 6 -6.37 -7.95 11.04
C ASP A 6 -6.98 -8.46 9.73
N GLU A 7 -8.30 -8.68 9.68
CA GLU A 7 -9.00 -8.97 8.43
C GLU A 7 -8.90 -7.79 7.44
N ARG A 8 -9.05 -6.56 7.92
CA ARG A 8 -8.90 -5.38 7.07
C ARG A 8 -7.50 -5.25 6.48
N LYS A 9 -6.44 -5.56 7.25
CA LYS A 9 -5.05 -5.59 6.75
C LYS A 9 -4.87 -6.67 5.67
N LYS A 10 -5.39 -7.88 5.90
CA LYS A 10 -5.33 -8.97 4.92
C LYS A 10 -6.06 -8.60 3.63
N ASN A 11 -7.23 -7.98 3.74
CA ASN A 11 -8.00 -7.50 2.59
C ASN A 11 -7.23 -6.44 1.78
N ILE A 12 -6.60 -5.47 2.44
CA ILE A 12 -5.75 -4.45 1.78
C ILE A 12 -4.62 -5.11 0.99
N ILE A 13 -3.92 -6.08 1.59
CA ILE A 13 -2.83 -6.81 0.97
C ILE A 13 -3.31 -7.58 -0.27
N ALA A 14 -4.40 -8.34 -0.14
CA ALA A 14 -4.97 -9.13 -1.23
C ALA A 14 -5.43 -8.23 -2.39
N MET A 15 -6.14 -7.13 -2.08
CA MET A 15 -6.62 -6.20 -3.10
C MET A 15 -5.48 -5.48 -3.82
N PHE A 16 -4.42 -5.10 -3.11
CA PHE A 16 -3.23 -4.51 -3.73
C PHE A 16 -2.54 -5.49 -4.69
N ALA A 17 -2.35 -6.75 -4.27
CA ALA A 17 -1.73 -7.77 -5.12
C ALA A 17 -2.58 -8.07 -6.36
N ASP A 18 -3.90 -8.20 -6.20
CA ASP A 18 -4.84 -8.43 -7.31
C ASP A 18 -4.82 -7.27 -8.32
N PHE A 19 -4.86 -6.04 -7.83
CA PHE A 19 -4.79 -4.87 -8.70
C PHE A 19 -3.45 -4.76 -9.40
N ARG A 20 -2.35 -5.04 -8.69
CA ARG A 20 -1.01 -5.01 -9.28
C ARG A 20 -0.83 -6.06 -10.37
N ALA A 21 -1.44 -7.24 -10.21
CA ALA A 21 -1.41 -8.29 -11.21
C ALA A 21 -2.26 -7.97 -12.45
N LYS A 22 -3.37 -7.23 -12.27
CA LYS A 22 -4.31 -6.87 -13.36
C LYS A 22 -4.02 -5.53 -14.02
N ALA A 23 -3.25 -4.66 -13.37
CA ALA A 23 -2.97 -3.32 -13.87
C ALA A 23 -2.00 -3.38 -15.07
N PRO A 24 -2.17 -2.47 -16.05
CA PRO A 24 -1.16 -2.27 -17.09
C PRO A 24 0.22 -2.01 -16.49
N ALA A 25 1.29 -2.47 -17.16
CA ALA A 25 2.68 -2.38 -16.65
C ALA A 25 3.15 -0.94 -16.33
N GLU A 26 2.53 0.07 -16.95
CA GLU A 26 2.77 1.50 -16.69
C GLU A 26 2.10 2.03 -15.41
N THR A 27 1.21 1.24 -14.80
CA THR A 27 0.47 1.69 -13.61
C THR A 27 1.36 1.64 -12.38
N SER A 28 1.72 2.83 -11.89
CA SER A 28 2.52 2.93 -10.66
C SER A 28 1.79 2.38 -9.42
N ASP A 29 2.57 1.79 -8.50
CA ASP A 29 2.10 1.35 -7.18
C ASP A 29 1.35 2.46 -6.42
N SER A 30 1.73 3.73 -6.60
CA SER A 30 1.01 4.87 -6.01
C SER A 30 -0.44 4.94 -6.49
N ARG A 31 -0.70 4.72 -7.78
CA ARG A 31 -2.04 4.75 -8.34
C ARG A 31 -2.88 3.57 -7.86
N ILE A 32 -2.25 2.40 -7.74
CA ILE A 32 -2.87 1.20 -7.15
C ILE A 32 -3.22 1.44 -5.68
N MET A 33 -2.29 1.97 -4.88
CA MET A 33 -2.52 2.29 -3.46
C MET A 33 -3.67 3.28 -3.27
N LEU A 34 -3.81 4.26 -4.16
CA LEU A 34 -4.92 5.22 -4.12
C LEU A 34 -6.27 4.53 -4.35
N ALA A 35 -6.35 3.63 -5.34
CA ALA A 35 -7.58 2.87 -5.61
C ALA A 35 -7.96 1.94 -4.43
N VAL A 36 -6.97 1.27 -3.83
CA VAL A 36 -7.19 0.43 -2.64
C VAL A 36 -7.66 1.27 -1.45
N SER A 37 -7.06 2.46 -1.24
CA SER A 37 -7.42 3.33 -0.12
C SER A 37 -8.85 3.84 -0.24
N GLN A 38 -9.29 4.19 -1.45
CA GLN A 38 -10.68 4.59 -1.74
C GLN A 38 -11.67 3.45 -1.50
N ARG A 39 -11.38 2.23 -1.98
CA ARG A 39 -12.27 1.07 -1.77
C ARG A 39 -12.41 0.66 -0.31
N VAL A 40 -11.31 0.72 0.44
CA VAL A 40 -11.31 0.32 1.86
C VAL A 40 -11.77 1.45 2.77
N GLY A 41 -11.82 2.70 2.29
CA GLY A 41 -12.17 3.86 3.12
C GLY A 41 -11.07 4.18 4.14
N CYS A 42 -9.82 4.27 3.69
CA CYS A 42 -8.68 4.67 4.51
C CYS A 42 -7.72 5.57 3.74
N THR A 43 -6.67 6.08 4.40
CA THR A 43 -5.66 6.92 3.74
C THR A 43 -4.67 6.08 2.94
N GLN A 44 -4.14 6.65 1.85
CA GLN A 44 -3.08 6.02 1.08
C GLN A 44 -1.82 5.75 1.92
N GLN A 45 -1.54 6.60 2.91
CA GLN A 45 -0.43 6.40 3.86
C GLN A 45 -0.64 5.17 4.74
N ASN A 46 -1.87 4.87 5.19
CA ASN A 46 -2.16 3.65 5.94
C ASN A 46 -1.93 2.40 5.08
N VAL A 47 -2.39 2.40 3.83
CA VAL A 47 -2.13 1.32 2.88
C VAL A 47 -0.63 1.12 2.71
N ARG A 48 0.12 2.20 2.48
CA ARG A 48 1.58 2.16 2.33
C ARG A 48 2.27 1.50 3.54
N VAL A 49 1.90 1.88 4.76
CA VAL A 49 2.49 1.30 5.98
C VAL A 49 2.20 -0.20 6.08
N ILE A 50 0.97 -0.62 5.75
CA ILE A 50 0.59 -2.04 5.75
C ILE A 50 1.41 -2.82 4.72
N LEU A 51 1.55 -2.29 3.50
CA LEU A 51 2.30 -2.94 2.43
C LEU A 51 3.81 -3.02 2.72
N ILE A 52 4.39 -2.00 3.36
CA ILE A 52 5.78 -2.03 3.82
C ILE A 52 5.97 -3.12 4.88
N LYS A 53 5.07 -3.19 5.87
CA LYS A 53 5.12 -4.24 6.91
C LYS A 53 4.92 -5.64 6.34
N ALA A 54 4.18 -5.77 5.24
CA ALA A 54 3.98 -7.02 4.52
C ALA A 54 5.10 -7.36 3.52
N GLY A 55 6.10 -6.49 3.35
CA GLY A 55 7.23 -6.71 2.42
C GLY A 55 6.86 -6.57 0.93
N LEU A 56 5.68 -6.03 0.60
CA LEU A 56 5.20 -5.93 -0.79
C LEU A 56 5.77 -4.72 -1.54
N ILE A 57 6.16 -3.68 -0.79
CA ILE A 57 6.80 -2.49 -1.33
C ILE A 57 7.97 -2.09 -0.44
N THR A 58 9.02 -1.58 -1.07
CA THR A 58 10.18 -1.06 -0.35
C THR A 58 9.88 0.37 0.10
N PRO A 59 10.17 0.74 1.37
CA PRO A 59 10.11 2.14 1.76
C PRO A 59 11.08 2.93 0.87
N LYS A 60 10.57 3.91 0.09
CA LYS A 60 11.41 4.92 -0.56
C LYS A 60 12.31 5.51 0.53
N LYS A 61 13.62 5.26 0.45
CA LYS A 61 14.61 5.91 1.31
C LYS A 61 14.31 7.41 1.24
N ARG A 62 13.99 8.06 2.36
CA ARG A 62 14.13 9.52 2.44
C ARG A 62 15.58 9.76 2.03
N ARG A 63 15.82 10.44 0.91
CA ARG A 63 17.13 11.03 0.67
C ARG A 63 17.42 11.82 1.94
N ALA A 64 18.36 11.35 2.76
CA ALA A 64 18.91 12.18 3.80
C ALA A 64 19.39 13.42 3.06
N ALA A 65 18.78 14.58 3.34
CA ALA A 65 19.29 15.83 2.83
C ALA A 65 20.68 15.95 3.43
N VAL A 66 21.71 15.66 2.63
CA VAL A 66 23.09 15.95 2.98
C VAL A 66 23.15 17.47 3.03
N ARG A 67 22.92 18.03 4.22
CA ARG A 67 23.29 19.41 4.54
C ARG A 67 24.81 19.46 4.36
N LYS A 68 25.25 20.07 3.28
CA LYS A 68 26.60 20.64 3.18
C LYS A 68 26.59 21.98 3.90
#